data_AF-M7MZJ7-F1
#
_entry.id   AF-M7MZJ7-F1
#
_cell.length_a   1.000
_cell.length_b   1.000
_cell.length_c   1.000
_cell.angle_alpha   90.00
_cell.angle_beta   90.00
_cell.angle_gamma   90.00
#
_symmetry.space_group_name_H-M   'P 1'
#
loop_
_entity.id
_entity.type
_entity.pdbx_description
1 polymer ?
#
loop_
_entity_poly.entity_id
_entity_poly.type
_entity_poly.pdbx_seq_one_letter_code
_entity_poly.pdbx_strand_id
1 'polypeptide(L)'
;MWIGIGGAITLASLIAGGVATDKLTMRPAWTLTGTHPLRSLAIDGNTTAITEAGIRRYLEDKFTEQVDVTLAVRDAEEHLLVRAEPDTDDEATRQKIDPTVLIDALWKIKGEFPDLVDPATGELFPDQSIIPVWTFPDGTVTIPVQITGAMGLGGNSRLVDTSWKYGSYYVSTYPELKVANSIEELARGLQGNGFTKQPLNESLLYWLLTLTFALALVTLTQVIAYGGTVSMRLGRFGRNAKTLRRLRGQLDGLALGLDDSRLNIVAVLGAGPAATSAEADQRIFERALAVAWRMADDLAARPLSQRLGTDYLQQIDKLQNLVDKLGIRDAEAQRRTRELLAAEIYTRAN
;
A
#
# COMPACT_ATOMS: atom_id res chain seq x y z
N MET A 1 -20.08 16.32 -16.73
CA MET A 1 -19.49 15.20 -15.96
C MET A 1 -18.00 14.99 -16.28
N TRP A 2 -17.62 14.81 -17.55
CA TRP A 2 -16.22 14.62 -17.96
C TRP A 2 -15.26 15.75 -17.57
N ILE A 3 -15.69 17.01 -17.63
CA ILE A 3 -14.89 18.17 -17.19
C ILE A 3 -14.55 18.09 -15.69
N GLY A 4 -15.50 17.64 -14.85
CA GLY A 4 -15.28 17.48 -13.41
C GLY A 4 -14.32 16.33 -13.08
N ILE A 5 -14.42 15.21 -13.82
CA ILE A 5 -13.51 14.07 -13.69
C ILE A 5 -12.09 14.47 -14.12
N GLY A 6 -11.96 15.20 -15.24
CA GLY A 6 -10.68 15.73 -15.70
C GLY A 6 -10.05 16.67 -14.67
N GLY A 7 -10.81 17.60 -14.11
CA GLY A 7 -10.34 18.49 -13.05
C GLY A 7 -9.85 17.74 -11.79
N ALA A 8 -10.60 16.72 -11.35
CA ALA A 8 -10.22 15.90 -10.20
C ALA A 8 -8.95 15.08 -10.45
N ILE A 9 -8.79 14.49 -11.64
CA ILE A 9 -7.59 13.76 -12.02
C ILE A 9 -6.38 14.69 -12.03
N THR A 10 -6.49 15.87 -12.64
CA THR A 10 -5.40 16.85 -12.67
C THR A 10 -4.98 17.25 -11.27
N LEU A 11 -5.94 17.60 -10.40
CA LEU A 11 -5.63 18.00 -9.02
C LEU A 11 -4.95 16.88 -8.24
N ALA A 12 -5.49 15.65 -8.32
CA ALA A 12 -4.90 14.48 -7.66
C ALA A 12 -3.47 14.20 -8.16
N SER A 13 -3.24 14.38 -9.46
CA SER A 13 -1.93 14.14 -10.08
C SER A 13 -0.90 15.18 -9.70
N LEU A 14 -1.29 16.45 -9.59
CA LEU A 14 -0.41 17.54 -9.11
C LEU A 14 0.02 17.28 -7.66
N ILE A 15 -0.93 16.89 -6.79
CA ILE A 15 -0.63 16.55 -5.39
C ILE A 15 0.31 15.33 -5.32
N ALA A 16 -0.03 14.25 -6.04
CA ALA A 16 0.77 13.03 -6.05
C ALA A 16 2.18 13.26 -6.61
N GLY A 17 2.30 14.01 -7.71
CA GLY A 17 3.58 14.41 -8.30
C GLY A 17 4.41 15.22 -7.33
N GLY A 18 3.82 16.20 -6.64
CA GLY A 18 4.50 17.02 -5.65
C GLY A 18 5.05 16.20 -4.48
N VAL A 19 4.19 15.37 -3.88
CA VAL A 19 4.57 14.49 -2.77
C VAL A 19 5.64 13.49 -3.18
N ALA A 20 5.53 12.91 -4.37
CA ALA A 20 6.50 11.93 -4.86
C ALA A 20 7.87 12.57 -5.17
N THR A 21 7.87 13.73 -5.83
CA THR A 21 9.11 14.49 -6.09
C THR A 21 9.78 14.86 -4.79
N ASP A 22 9.04 15.47 -3.86
CA ASP A 22 9.58 15.85 -2.56
C ASP A 22 10.18 14.64 -1.84
N LYS A 23 9.46 13.52 -1.72
CA LYS A 23 10.02 12.30 -1.11
C LYS A 23 11.29 11.76 -1.78
N LEU A 24 11.41 11.91 -3.10
CA LEU A 24 12.57 11.41 -3.86
C LEU A 24 13.77 12.36 -3.80
N THR A 25 13.54 13.66 -3.56
CA THR A 25 14.60 14.69 -3.55
C THR A 25 14.91 15.20 -2.15
N MET A 26 14.05 14.91 -1.18
CA MET A 26 14.15 15.37 0.20
C MET A 26 15.41 14.80 0.84
N ARG A 27 16.26 15.72 1.28
CA ARG A 27 17.42 15.40 2.11
C ARG A 27 16.94 14.87 3.46
N PRO A 28 17.65 13.92 4.07
CA PRO A 28 17.38 13.53 5.44
C PRO A 28 17.31 14.78 6.34
N ALA A 29 16.19 14.94 7.04
CA ALA A 29 15.94 16.08 7.90
C ALA A 29 16.85 16.05 9.14
N TRP A 30 16.92 17.16 9.87
CA TRP A 30 17.65 17.22 11.14
C TRP A 30 17.07 16.29 12.21
N THR A 31 15.75 16.11 12.19
CA THR A 31 15.03 15.22 13.11
C THR A 31 15.39 13.75 12.84
N LEU A 32 15.68 13.01 13.90
CA LEU A 32 15.96 11.58 13.82
C LEU A 32 14.70 10.78 13.46
N THR A 33 14.81 9.97 12.40
CA THR A 33 13.73 9.10 11.90
C THR A 33 14.00 7.61 12.15
N GLY A 34 15.14 7.30 12.79
CA GLY A 34 15.51 5.95 13.18
C GLY A 34 14.48 5.25 14.04
N THR A 35 14.47 3.91 13.99
CA THR A 35 13.56 3.06 14.77
C THR A 35 14.28 2.19 15.80
N HIS A 36 15.61 2.17 15.74
CA HIS A 36 16.43 1.37 16.65
C HIS A 36 16.90 2.24 17.82
N PRO A 37 16.73 1.78 19.07
CA PRO A 37 17.45 2.37 20.19
C PRO A 37 18.94 2.00 20.12
N LEU A 38 19.75 2.76 20.82
CA LEU A 38 21.17 2.53 21.06
C LEU A 38 21.33 1.19 21.76
N ARG A 39 22.07 0.28 21.13
CA ARG A 39 22.16 -1.11 21.58
C ARG A 39 22.96 -1.21 22.86
N SER A 40 24.09 -0.52 22.94
CA SER A 40 24.90 -0.44 24.14
C SER A 40 25.60 0.92 24.25
N LEU A 41 25.84 1.31 25.51
CA LEU A 41 26.61 2.49 25.87
C LEU A 41 27.62 2.08 26.93
N ALA A 42 28.88 1.89 26.53
CA ALA A 42 29.98 1.62 27.45
C ALA A 42 30.70 2.94 27.78
N ILE A 43 31.12 3.10 29.03
CA ILE A 43 31.90 4.27 29.46
C ILE A 43 33.22 3.77 30.03
N ASP A 44 34.31 4.15 29.40
CA ASP A 44 35.68 3.81 29.80
C ASP A 44 36.44 5.07 30.24
N GLY A 45 37.07 5.02 31.41
CA GLY A 45 37.81 6.15 32.00
C GLY A 45 37.14 6.79 33.20
N ASN A 46 37.53 8.02 33.54
CA ASN A 46 37.02 8.71 34.73
C ASN A 46 35.60 9.26 34.49
N THR A 47 34.63 8.79 35.27
CA THR A 47 33.19 9.04 35.06
C THR A 47 32.56 10.01 36.06
N THR A 48 33.35 10.71 36.88
CA THR A 48 32.81 11.58 37.94
C THR A 48 31.82 12.64 37.47
N ALA A 49 31.92 13.09 36.21
CA ALA A 49 31.04 14.10 35.62
C ALA A 49 30.01 13.52 34.61
N ILE A 50 30.09 12.23 34.26
CA ILE A 50 29.31 11.64 33.17
C ILE A 50 28.75 10.29 33.62
N THR A 51 27.42 10.20 33.67
CA THR A 51 26.72 8.95 33.97
C THR A 51 25.86 8.50 32.79
N GLU A 52 25.70 7.18 32.63
CA GLU A 52 24.80 6.63 31.61
C GLU A 52 23.36 7.16 31.79
N ALA A 53 22.87 7.18 33.04
CA ALA A 53 21.53 7.67 33.34
C ALA A 53 21.34 9.15 32.96
N GLY A 54 22.35 9.99 33.18
CA GLY A 54 22.32 11.39 32.81
C GLY A 54 22.41 11.62 31.30
N ILE A 55 23.21 10.84 30.58
CA ILE A 55 23.24 10.87 29.10
C ILE A 55 21.87 10.48 28.55
N ARG A 56 21.30 9.36 29.03
CA ARG A 56 20.00 8.85 28.57
C ARG A 56 18.84 9.79 28.83
N ARG A 57 18.97 10.72 29.78
CA ARG A 57 17.96 11.76 30.04
C ARG A 57 17.81 12.73 28.88
N TYR A 58 18.89 13.01 28.16
CA TYR A 58 18.93 13.97 27.06
C TYR A 58 18.94 13.31 25.68
N LEU A 59 19.34 12.05 25.59
CA LEU A 59 19.50 11.32 24.34
C LEU A 59 18.16 11.01 23.66
N GLU A 60 17.97 11.49 22.43
CA GLU A 60 16.97 10.96 21.51
C GLU A 60 17.42 9.63 20.91
N ASP A 61 16.86 8.53 21.43
CA ASP A 61 17.33 7.19 21.11
C ASP A 61 16.74 6.62 19.79
N LYS A 62 17.19 7.17 18.65
CA LYS A 62 16.65 6.87 17.32
C LYS A 62 17.75 6.73 16.26
N PHE A 63 18.18 5.50 16.03
CA PHE A 63 19.16 5.13 15.01
C PHE A 63 18.51 4.42 13.82
N THR A 64 19.08 4.63 12.64
CA THR A 64 18.69 3.91 11.41
C THR A 64 19.20 2.48 11.38
N GLU A 65 20.20 2.16 12.20
CA GLU A 65 20.82 0.84 12.33
C GLU A 65 21.18 0.57 13.80
N GLN A 66 21.60 -0.65 14.13
CA GLN A 66 22.06 -0.96 15.47
C GLN A 66 23.49 -0.46 15.66
N VAL A 67 23.71 0.33 16.71
CA VAL A 67 25.00 0.93 17.02
C VAL A 67 25.35 0.64 18.47
N ASP A 68 26.60 0.26 18.70
CA ASP A 68 27.25 0.22 20.00
C ASP A 68 28.19 1.43 20.13
N VAL A 69 28.05 2.16 21.24
CA VAL A 69 28.87 3.34 21.53
C VAL A 69 29.75 3.07 22.74
N THR A 70 31.06 3.27 22.56
CA THR A 70 32.03 3.32 23.66
C THR A 70 32.50 4.75 23.87
N LEU A 71 32.28 5.29 25.06
CA LEU A 71 32.81 6.59 25.45
C LEU A 71 34.21 6.40 26.01
N ALA A 72 35.22 6.96 25.35
CA ALA A 72 36.60 6.94 25.82
C ALA A 72 36.88 8.27 26.54
N VAL A 73 36.73 8.28 27.86
CA VAL A 73 36.89 9.47 28.70
C VAL A 73 38.37 9.64 29.09
N ARG A 74 38.99 10.72 28.63
CA ARG A 74 40.44 10.98 28.79
C ARG A 74 40.69 12.43 29.17
N ASP A 75 41.83 12.68 29.81
CA ASP A 75 42.26 14.03 30.17
C ASP A 75 42.68 14.81 28.92
N ALA A 76 42.09 16.00 28.73
CA ALA A 76 42.33 16.86 27.58
C ALA A 76 43.73 17.49 27.59
N GLU A 77 44.27 17.84 28.76
CA GLU A 77 45.60 18.43 28.87
C GLU A 77 46.69 17.42 28.56
N GLU A 78 46.50 16.16 28.96
CA GLU A 78 47.43 15.07 28.70
C GLU A 78 47.46 14.65 27.22
N HIS A 79 46.29 14.56 26.58
CA HIS A 79 46.18 13.96 25.25
C HIS A 79 46.09 14.96 24.12
N LEU A 80 45.35 16.05 24.30
CA LEU A 80 45.19 17.09 23.28
C LEU A 80 46.20 18.23 23.46
N LEU A 81 46.97 18.24 24.57
CA LEU A 81 47.91 19.31 24.93
C LEU A 81 47.23 20.69 25.00
N VAL A 82 45.97 20.70 25.42
CA VAL A 82 45.08 21.87 25.41
C VAL A 82 44.68 22.21 26.81
N ARG A 83 44.76 23.49 27.17
CA ARG A 83 44.27 24.01 28.44
C ARG A 83 42.92 24.70 28.23
N ALA A 84 41.99 24.53 29.17
CA ALA A 84 40.75 25.30 29.17
C ALA A 84 41.11 26.80 29.33
N GLU A 85 40.96 27.58 28.25
CA GLU A 85 41.00 29.04 28.35
C GLU A 85 39.58 29.56 28.55
N PRO A 86 39.37 30.57 29.41
CA PRO A 86 38.05 31.13 29.64
C PRO A 86 37.49 31.71 28.34
N ASP A 87 36.22 31.39 28.11
CA ASP A 87 35.38 31.72 26.96
C ASP A 87 35.65 33.16 26.47
N THR A 88 36.45 33.28 25.42
CA THR A 88 36.53 34.51 24.64
C THR A 88 35.62 34.31 23.44
N ASP A 89 34.62 35.17 23.29
CA ASP A 89 33.59 35.16 22.23
C ASP A 89 34.16 35.22 20.78
N ASP A 90 35.48 35.15 20.62
CA ASP A 90 36.14 35.21 19.34
C ASP A 90 36.35 33.80 18.76
N GLU A 91 35.49 33.43 17.82
CA GLU A 91 35.52 32.19 17.06
C GLU A 91 36.87 31.94 16.37
N ALA A 92 37.66 32.99 16.09
CA ALA A 92 39.00 32.89 15.52
C ALA A 92 40.10 32.50 16.54
N THR A 93 39.80 32.64 17.83
CA THR A 93 40.72 32.39 18.97
C THR A 93 40.45 31.05 19.66
N ARG A 94 39.38 30.33 19.27
CA ARG A 94 39.18 28.92 19.68
C ARG A 94 40.42 28.12 19.29
N GLN A 95 41.13 27.68 20.33
CA GLN A 95 42.34 26.86 20.37
C GLN A 95 42.66 26.22 19.01
N LYS A 96 43.61 26.81 18.29
CA LYS A 96 44.20 26.20 17.09
C LYS A 96 45.05 25.02 17.54
N ILE A 97 44.39 23.89 17.77
CA ILE A 97 45.05 22.62 18.01
C ILE A 97 45.66 22.20 16.70
N ASP A 98 46.94 21.83 16.74
CA ASP A 98 47.60 21.26 15.59
C ASP A 98 46.81 20.02 15.16
N PRO A 99 46.31 19.96 13.90
CA PRO A 99 45.63 18.80 13.33
C PRO A 99 46.31 17.46 13.65
N THR A 100 47.63 17.45 13.70
CA THR A 100 48.42 16.24 13.96
C THR A 100 48.22 15.72 15.38
N VAL A 101 48.11 16.60 16.38
CA VAL A 101 47.89 16.21 17.78
C VAL A 101 46.55 15.52 17.95
N LEU A 102 45.49 16.03 17.30
CA LEU A 102 44.18 15.37 17.32
C LEU A 102 44.27 13.98 16.68
N ILE A 103 44.84 13.88 15.49
CA ILE A 103 44.94 12.63 14.75
C ILE A 103 45.72 11.59 15.57
N ASP A 104 46.85 11.96 16.15
CA ASP A 104 47.66 11.07 17.00
C ASP A 104 46.89 10.61 18.24
N ALA A 105 46.15 11.52 18.88
CA ALA A 105 45.30 11.19 20.02
C ALA A 105 44.17 10.22 19.66
N LEU A 106 43.53 10.41 18.48
CA LEU A 106 42.50 9.49 17.98
C LEU A 106 43.06 8.10 17.67
N TRP A 107 44.24 8.02 17.06
CA TRP A 107 44.92 6.74 16.81
C TRP A 107 45.29 6.03 18.11
N LYS A 108 45.78 6.78 19.11
CA LYS A 108 46.07 6.23 20.44
C LYS A 108 44.81 5.66 21.08
N ILE A 109 43.71 6.43 21.10
CA ILE A 109 42.42 5.96 21.61
C ILE A 109 41.96 4.70 20.87
N LYS A 110 41.98 4.68 19.54
CA LYS A 110 41.59 3.50 18.76
C LYS A 110 42.43 2.27 19.13
N GLY A 111 43.72 2.46 19.40
CA GLY A 111 44.64 1.40 19.84
C GLY A 111 44.37 0.85 21.25
N GLU A 112 43.65 1.59 22.10
CA GLU A 112 43.26 1.15 23.45
C GLU A 112 42.10 0.14 23.43
N PHE A 113 41.37 0.03 22.31
CA PHE A 113 40.20 -0.83 22.16
C PHE A 113 40.36 -1.88 21.04
N PRO A 114 41.33 -2.82 21.15
CA PRO A 114 41.58 -3.81 20.10
C PRO A 114 40.37 -4.73 19.85
N ASP A 115 39.52 -4.95 20.85
CA ASP A 115 38.32 -5.80 20.73
C ASP A 115 37.22 -5.18 19.85
N LEU A 116 37.28 -3.86 19.60
CA LEU A 116 36.32 -3.13 18.76
C LEU A 116 36.78 -3.03 17.29
N VAL A 117 37.98 -3.54 16.99
CA VAL A 117 38.68 -3.36 15.72
C VAL A 117 38.87 -4.71 15.03
N ASP A 118 38.65 -4.76 13.72
CA ASP A 118 38.98 -5.92 12.89
C ASP A 118 40.51 -6.06 12.78
N PRO A 119 41.12 -7.17 13.26
CA PRO A 119 42.57 -7.34 13.24
C PRO A 119 43.17 -7.42 11.84
N ALA A 120 42.37 -7.73 10.80
CA ALA A 120 42.85 -7.81 9.42
C ALA A 120 42.97 -6.43 8.76
N THR A 121 42.04 -5.52 9.04
CA THR A 121 41.97 -4.19 8.42
C THR A 121 42.46 -3.08 9.32
N GLY A 122 42.48 -3.32 10.64
CA GLY A 122 42.73 -2.29 11.64
C GLY A 122 41.60 -1.27 11.74
N GLU A 123 40.41 -1.54 11.20
CA GLU A 123 39.24 -0.64 11.26
C GLU A 123 38.20 -1.10 12.29
N LEU A 124 37.41 -0.16 12.83
CA LEU A 124 36.31 -0.52 13.73
C LEU A 124 35.30 -1.41 13.01
N PHE A 125 34.68 -2.34 13.74
CA PHE A 125 33.53 -3.07 13.21
C PHE A 125 32.40 -2.10 12.82
N PRO A 126 31.60 -2.41 11.77
CA PRO A 126 30.64 -1.45 11.20
C PRO A 126 29.60 -0.89 12.18
N ASP A 127 29.24 -1.67 13.20
CA ASP A 127 28.26 -1.31 14.23
C ASP A 127 28.90 -0.68 15.48
N GLN A 128 30.23 -0.54 15.52
CA GLN A 128 30.97 0.04 16.64
C GLN A 128 31.31 1.51 16.37
N SER A 129 31.19 2.32 17.41
CA SER A 129 31.67 3.70 17.41
C SER A 129 32.32 4.06 18.75
N ILE A 130 33.45 4.74 18.69
CA ILE A 130 34.14 5.29 19.85
C ILE A 130 33.94 6.80 19.82
N ILE A 131 33.47 7.36 20.94
CA ILE A 131 33.34 8.80 21.13
C ILE A 131 34.39 9.22 22.17
N PRO A 132 35.52 9.83 21.73
CA PRO A 132 36.49 10.45 22.61
C PRO A 132 35.87 11.61 23.38
N VAL A 133 35.80 11.48 24.71
CA VAL A 133 35.34 12.55 25.59
C VAL A 133 36.53 13.10 26.35
N TRP A 134 36.93 14.31 25.99
CA TRP A 134 38.09 14.95 26.62
C TRP A 134 37.62 15.83 27.77
N THR A 135 38.06 15.49 28.98
CA THR A 135 37.70 16.20 30.22
C THR A 135 38.79 17.18 30.60
N PHE A 136 38.40 18.36 31.08
CA PHE A 136 39.30 19.35 31.68
C PHE A 136 39.22 19.31 33.21
N PRO A 137 40.23 19.83 33.93
CA PRO A 137 40.25 19.85 35.39
C PRO A 137 39.08 20.63 36.03
N ASP A 138 38.49 21.58 35.32
CA ASP A 138 37.34 22.37 35.75
C ASP A 138 35.99 21.63 35.60
N GLY A 139 36.01 20.39 35.11
CA GLY A 139 34.84 19.54 34.88
C GLY A 139 34.14 19.78 33.55
N THR A 140 34.64 20.68 32.70
CA THR A 140 34.13 20.87 31.34
C THR A 140 34.62 19.76 30.41
N VAL A 141 33.92 19.57 29.29
CA VAL A 141 34.28 18.55 28.29
C VAL A 141 34.23 19.07 26.87
N THR A 142 35.04 18.46 26.00
CA THR A 142 34.98 18.66 24.55
C THR A 142 34.97 17.33 23.82
N ILE A 143 34.26 17.28 22.70
CA ILE A 143 34.15 16.10 21.83
C ILE A 143 34.39 16.58 20.39
N PRO A 144 35.67 16.63 19.95
CA PRO A 144 36.04 17.23 18.68
C PRO A 144 35.57 16.43 17.47
N VAL A 145 35.66 15.11 17.57
CA VAL A 145 35.30 14.18 16.49
C VAL A 145 35.09 12.79 17.06
N GLN A 146 34.24 12.02 16.38
CA GLN A 146 33.90 10.64 16.70
C GLN A 146 34.58 9.67 15.73
N ILE A 147 34.93 8.49 16.24
CA ILE A 147 35.55 7.40 15.48
C ILE A 147 34.45 6.38 15.22
N THR A 148 34.15 6.10 13.96
CA THR A 148 33.07 5.18 13.57
C THR A 148 33.58 4.13 12.61
N GLY A 149 33.08 2.89 12.73
CA GLY A 149 33.29 1.84 11.73
C GLY A 149 32.43 2.00 10.47
N ALA A 150 31.44 2.90 10.50
CA ALA A 150 30.60 3.18 9.34
C ALA A 150 31.38 3.97 8.28
N MET A 151 31.49 3.41 7.08
CA MET A 151 32.10 4.13 5.95
C MET A 151 31.22 5.31 5.52
N GLY A 152 31.80 6.51 5.55
CA GLY A 152 31.15 7.71 5.02
C GLY A 152 30.98 7.63 3.50
N LEU A 153 29.75 7.46 3.03
CA LEU A 153 29.39 7.39 1.61
C LEU A 153 28.47 8.55 1.21
N GLY A 154 28.57 8.99 -0.03
CA GLY A 154 27.72 10.04 -0.59
C GLY A 154 28.18 11.47 -0.25
N GLY A 155 27.42 12.45 -0.74
CA GLY A 155 27.81 13.88 -0.67
C GLY A 155 27.27 14.64 0.55
N ASN A 156 26.53 13.97 1.44
CA ASN A 156 25.87 14.57 2.59
C ASN A 156 26.14 13.80 3.90
N SER A 157 27.04 12.81 3.89
CA SER A 157 27.44 12.11 5.11
C SER A 157 28.14 13.10 6.03
N ARG A 158 27.62 13.29 7.26
CA ARG A 158 28.27 14.12 8.28
C ARG A 158 29.41 13.39 9.00
N LEU A 159 29.71 12.16 8.58
CA LEU A 159 30.86 11.37 9.01
C LEU A 159 32.17 11.84 8.32
N VAL A 160 32.26 13.13 7.95
CA VAL A 160 33.23 13.69 6.97
C VAL A 160 34.69 13.62 7.44
N ASP A 161 35.61 13.37 6.49
CA ASP A 161 37.09 13.39 6.61
C ASP A 161 37.67 14.72 7.17
N THR A 162 37.06 15.87 6.87
CA THR A 162 37.60 17.16 7.33
C THR A 162 37.51 17.35 8.84
N SER A 163 36.53 16.71 9.49
CA SER A 163 36.35 16.77 10.95
C SER A 163 37.48 16.03 11.68
N TRP A 164 38.05 14.99 11.07
CA TRP A 164 39.21 14.29 11.60
C TRP A 164 40.49 15.13 11.57
N LYS A 165 40.60 16.04 10.59
CA LYS A 165 41.79 16.90 10.44
C LYS A 165 41.73 18.11 11.36
N TYR A 166 40.60 18.80 11.42
CA TYR A 166 40.52 20.07 12.15
C TYR A 166 39.78 19.98 13.48
N GLY A 167 39.00 18.92 13.70
CA GLY A 167 38.15 18.78 14.89
C GLY A 167 37.11 19.89 15.02
N SER A 168 36.25 19.74 16.01
CA SER A 168 35.26 20.74 16.40
C SER A 168 35.34 21.00 17.91
N TYR A 169 36.25 21.88 18.30
CA TYR A 169 36.55 22.13 19.71
C TYR A 169 35.54 23.09 20.33
N TYR A 170 34.48 22.52 20.88
CA TYR A 170 33.47 23.23 21.64
C TYR A 170 33.44 22.69 23.07
N VAL A 171 33.97 23.50 23.99
CA VAL A 171 33.95 23.20 25.43
C VAL A 171 32.55 23.39 25.96
N SER A 172 32.08 22.46 26.78
CA SER A 172 30.75 22.50 27.40
C SER A 172 30.85 22.32 28.91
N THR A 173 30.07 23.13 29.63
CA THR A 173 29.83 23.00 31.08
C THR A 173 28.74 21.97 31.41
N TYR A 174 28.07 21.40 30.40
CA TYR A 174 27.03 20.38 30.55
C TYR A 174 27.47 19.06 29.89
N PRO A 175 28.32 18.27 30.56
CA PRO A 175 29.02 17.16 29.93
C PRO A 175 28.09 16.06 29.39
N GLU A 176 27.08 15.67 30.17
CA GLU A 176 26.12 14.64 29.76
C GLU A 176 25.27 15.06 28.56
N LEU A 177 24.87 16.34 28.49
CA LEU A 177 24.15 16.90 27.34
C LEU A 177 25.05 16.96 26.11
N LYS A 178 26.33 17.34 26.26
CA LYS A 178 27.30 17.38 25.16
C LYS A 178 27.56 15.98 24.59
N VAL A 179 27.68 14.98 25.46
CA VAL A 179 27.81 13.56 25.05
C VAL A 179 26.55 13.09 24.33
N ALA A 180 25.36 13.34 24.88
CA ALA A 180 24.10 12.97 24.24
C ALA A 180 23.97 13.61 22.83
N ASN A 181 24.27 14.90 22.71
CA ASN A 181 24.27 15.60 21.42
C ASN A 181 25.27 14.99 20.43
N SER A 182 26.45 14.56 20.90
CA SER A 182 27.43 13.88 20.03
C SER A 182 26.91 12.53 19.53
N ILE A 183 26.25 11.75 20.40
CA ILE A 183 25.61 10.48 20.02
C ILE A 183 24.50 10.74 18.99
N GLU A 184 23.73 11.82 19.14
CA GLU A 184 22.72 12.22 18.14
C GLU A 184 23.35 12.72 16.83
N GLU A 185 24.53 13.35 16.88
CA GLU A 185 25.29 13.72 15.69
C GLU A 185 25.76 12.48 14.93
N LEU A 186 26.17 11.42 15.63
CA LEU A 186 26.42 10.11 15.04
C LEU A 186 25.16 9.58 14.36
N ALA A 187 24.02 9.54 15.06
CA ALA A 187 22.75 9.06 14.50
C ALA A 187 22.34 9.87 13.24
N ARG A 188 22.48 11.20 13.27
CA ARG A 188 22.25 12.08 12.10
C ARG A 188 23.24 11.80 10.98
N GLY A 189 24.50 11.52 11.32
CA GLY A 189 25.55 11.14 10.37
C GLY A 189 25.22 9.85 9.63
N LEU A 190 24.80 8.81 10.37
CA LEU A 190 24.38 7.51 9.84
C LEU A 190 23.09 7.63 9.00
N GLN A 191 22.10 8.39 9.46
CA GLN A 191 20.86 8.67 8.70
C GLN A 191 21.14 9.40 7.37
N GLY A 192 22.13 10.29 7.36
CA GLY A 192 22.60 10.99 6.16
C GLY A 192 23.52 10.16 5.27
N ASN A 193 23.99 9.01 5.74
CA ASN A 193 25.03 8.23 5.08
C ASN A 193 24.50 7.55 3.82
N GLY A 194 25.29 7.54 2.76
CA GLY A 194 24.87 7.02 1.45
C GLY A 194 23.92 7.94 0.67
N PHE A 195 23.44 9.04 1.28
CA PHE A 195 22.62 10.00 0.55
C PHE A 195 23.47 10.74 -0.49
N THR A 196 23.11 10.54 -1.75
CA THR A 196 23.65 11.28 -2.88
C THR A 196 22.54 12.18 -3.43
N LYS A 197 22.77 13.50 -3.41
CA LYS A 197 21.86 14.41 -4.11
C LYS A 197 22.01 14.12 -5.60
N GLN A 198 21.08 13.37 -6.15
CA GLN A 198 20.98 13.14 -7.58
C GLN A 198 20.88 14.51 -8.27
N PRO A 199 21.62 14.77 -9.37
CA PRO A 199 21.53 16.01 -10.14
C PRO A 199 20.24 16.02 -10.98
N LEU A 200 19.10 15.77 -10.35
CA LEU A 200 17.80 15.77 -10.99
C LEU A 200 17.27 17.19 -10.99
N ASN A 201 16.73 17.61 -12.13
CA ASN A 201 15.94 18.82 -12.20
C ASN A 201 14.59 18.54 -11.53
N GLU A 202 14.44 19.02 -10.29
CA GLU A 202 13.25 18.78 -9.44
C GLU A 202 11.96 19.20 -10.15
N SER A 203 12.00 20.30 -10.92
CA SER A 203 10.86 20.78 -11.72
C SER A 203 10.50 19.80 -12.84
N LEU A 204 11.50 19.27 -13.56
CA LEU A 204 11.26 18.29 -14.63
C LEU A 204 10.70 16.98 -14.05
N LEU A 205 11.27 16.50 -12.94
CA LEU A 205 10.80 15.29 -12.25
C LEU A 205 9.35 15.44 -11.79
N TYR A 206 9.00 16.59 -11.22
CA TYR A 206 7.63 16.91 -10.81
C TYR A 206 6.64 16.83 -11.97
N TRP A 207 6.94 17.47 -13.10
CA TRP A 207 6.06 17.44 -14.26
C TRP A 207 5.95 16.05 -14.87
N LEU A 208 7.05 15.30 -14.93
CA LEU A 208 7.07 13.92 -15.44
C LEU A 208 6.19 12.99 -14.58
N LEU A 209 6.34 13.04 -13.25
CA LEU A 209 5.53 12.23 -12.33
C LEU A 209 4.07 12.65 -12.35
N THR A 210 3.78 13.95 -12.36
CA THR A 210 2.40 14.48 -12.49
C THR A 210 1.73 13.95 -13.75
N LEU A 211 2.40 14.02 -14.90
CA LEU A 211 1.85 13.52 -16.17
C LEU A 211 1.66 12.00 -16.13
N THR A 212 2.57 11.27 -15.51
CA THR A 212 2.48 9.81 -15.38
C THR A 212 1.30 9.41 -14.48
N PHE A 213 1.09 10.07 -13.35
CA PHE A 213 -0.08 9.86 -12.50
C PHE A 213 -1.39 10.23 -13.21
N ALA A 214 -1.40 11.33 -13.96
CA ALA A 214 -2.57 11.74 -14.74
C ALA A 214 -2.93 10.68 -15.78
N LEU A 215 -1.94 10.19 -16.54
CA LEU A 215 -2.14 9.11 -17.50
C LEU A 215 -2.64 7.84 -16.82
N ALA A 216 -2.03 7.42 -15.71
CA ALA A 216 -2.44 6.23 -14.96
C ALA A 216 -3.90 6.35 -14.47
N LEU A 217 -4.30 7.50 -13.94
CA LEU A 217 -5.67 7.76 -13.49
C LEU A 217 -6.66 7.84 -14.65
N VAL A 218 -6.29 8.42 -15.79
CA VAL A 218 -7.11 8.41 -17.01
C VAL A 218 -7.29 6.97 -17.50
N THR A 219 -6.21 6.18 -17.58
CA THR A 219 -6.27 4.78 -17.98
C THR A 219 -7.13 3.97 -17.02
N LEU A 220 -6.99 4.16 -15.69
CA LEU A 220 -7.84 3.51 -14.70
C LEU A 220 -9.32 3.89 -14.88
N THR A 221 -9.60 5.17 -15.11
CA THR A 221 -10.97 5.65 -15.37
C THR A 221 -11.54 5.02 -16.64
N GLN A 222 -10.73 4.91 -17.70
CA GLN A 222 -11.11 4.24 -18.94
C GLN A 222 -11.33 2.73 -18.71
N VAL A 223 -10.49 2.04 -17.96
CA VAL A 223 -10.68 0.63 -17.62
C VAL A 223 -11.95 0.42 -16.81
N ILE A 224 -12.29 1.31 -15.87
CA ILE A 224 -13.55 1.21 -15.12
C ILE A 224 -14.74 1.50 -16.04
N ALA A 225 -14.68 2.55 -16.84
CA ALA A 225 -15.77 2.95 -17.73
C ALA A 225 -16.02 1.94 -18.88
N TYR A 226 -14.96 1.42 -19.48
CA TYR A 226 -15.03 0.51 -20.64
C TYR A 226 -14.88 -0.96 -20.27
N GLY A 227 -14.08 -1.32 -19.25
CA GLY A 227 -14.02 -2.69 -18.72
C GLY A 227 -15.30 -3.07 -17.96
N GLY A 228 -15.97 -2.09 -17.34
CA GLY A 228 -17.32 -2.25 -16.81
C GLY A 228 -18.33 -2.62 -17.89
N THR A 229 -18.26 -2.02 -19.08
CA THR A 229 -19.22 -2.29 -20.17
C THR A 229 -19.03 -3.66 -20.84
N VAL A 230 -17.80 -4.17 -20.92
CA VAL A 230 -17.52 -5.54 -21.38
C VAL A 230 -18.04 -6.57 -20.37
N SER A 231 -17.88 -6.31 -19.07
CA SER A 231 -18.43 -7.16 -17.99
C SER A 231 -19.96 -7.08 -17.90
N MET A 232 -20.56 -5.95 -18.28
CA MET A 232 -22.02 -5.73 -18.29
C MET A 232 -22.76 -6.45 -19.42
N ARG A 233 -22.07 -6.99 -20.44
CA ARG A 233 -22.67 -7.87 -21.47
C ARG A 233 -22.74 -9.33 -21.04
N LEU A 234 -21.99 -9.75 -20.02
CA LEU A 234 -22.16 -11.08 -19.43
C LEU A 234 -23.27 -11.03 -18.38
N GLY A 235 -24.48 -11.42 -18.78
CA GLY A 235 -25.71 -11.46 -17.97
C GLY A 235 -25.70 -12.44 -16.78
N ARG A 236 -24.58 -12.53 -16.05
CA ARG A 236 -24.29 -13.54 -15.03
C ARG A 236 -24.36 -13.01 -13.60
N PHE A 237 -24.43 -11.69 -13.40
CA PHE A 237 -24.42 -11.08 -12.07
C PHE A 237 -25.62 -10.14 -11.83
N GLY A 238 -26.61 -10.64 -11.10
CA GLY A 238 -27.75 -9.87 -10.58
C GLY A 238 -28.54 -10.70 -9.57
N ARG A 239 -29.08 -10.06 -8.51
CA ARG A 239 -29.76 -10.70 -7.36
C ARG A 239 -30.91 -11.64 -7.77
N ASN A 240 -31.52 -11.44 -8.95
CA ASN A 240 -32.62 -12.25 -9.49
C ASN A 240 -32.26 -13.01 -10.78
N ALA A 241 -30.96 -13.10 -11.13
CA ALA A 241 -30.51 -13.85 -12.31
C ALA A 241 -30.85 -15.35 -12.21
N LYS A 242 -30.88 -15.91 -10.99
CA LYS A 242 -31.29 -17.29 -10.74
C LYS A 242 -32.78 -17.50 -11.04
N THR A 243 -33.64 -16.55 -10.67
CA THR A 243 -35.08 -16.58 -10.94
C THR A 243 -35.35 -16.52 -12.44
N LEU A 244 -34.73 -15.59 -13.15
CA LEU A 244 -34.87 -15.49 -14.61
C LEU A 244 -34.38 -16.75 -15.33
N ARG A 245 -33.27 -17.36 -14.86
CA ARG A 245 -32.76 -18.63 -15.40
C ARG A 245 -33.73 -19.79 -15.16
N ARG A 246 -34.37 -19.84 -13.98
CA ARG A 246 -35.40 -20.84 -13.67
C ARG A 246 -36.63 -20.67 -14.56
N LEU A 247 -37.11 -19.44 -14.74
CA LEU A 247 -38.25 -19.12 -15.61
C LEU A 247 -37.95 -19.48 -17.07
N ARG A 248 -36.73 -19.20 -17.55
CA ARG A 248 -36.28 -19.62 -18.89
C ARG A 248 -36.29 -21.14 -19.05
N GLY A 249 -35.75 -21.88 -18.08
CA GLY A 249 -35.80 -23.34 -18.09
C GLY A 249 -37.22 -23.91 -18.04
N GLN A 250 -38.16 -23.25 -17.36
CA GLN A 250 -39.58 -23.64 -17.37
C GLN A 250 -40.23 -23.36 -18.73
N LEU A 251 -39.90 -22.24 -19.38
CA LEU A 251 -40.35 -21.92 -20.74
C LEU A 251 -39.79 -22.90 -21.78
N ASP A 252 -38.54 -23.33 -21.64
CA ASP A 252 -37.93 -24.38 -22.47
C ASP A 252 -38.69 -25.72 -22.32
N GLY A 253 -39.04 -26.09 -21.08
CA GLY A 253 -39.84 -27.29 -20.81
C GLY A 253 -41.26 -27.24 -21.38
N LEU A 254 -41.92 -26.08 -21.30
CA LEU A 254 -43.25 -25.87 -21.90
C LEU A 254 -43.21 -25.89 -23.44
N ALA A 255 -42.13 -25.39 -24.05
CA ALA A 255 -41.94 -25.46 -25.50
C ALA A 255 -41.73 -26.91 -25.98
N LEU A 256 -41.00 -27.72 -25.21
CA LEU A 256 -40.84 -29.16 -25.49
C LEU A 256 -42.17 -29.91 -25.36
N GLY A 257 -42.97 -29.62 -24.32
CA GLY A 257 -44.31 -30.23 -24.16
C GLY A 257 -45.31 -29.87 -25.27
N LEU A 258 -45.19 -28.66 -25.84
CA LEU A 258 -45.99 -28.24 -27.00
C LEU A 258 -45.70 -29.11 -28.23
N ASP A 259 -44.44 -29.48 -28.46
CA ASP A 259 -44.03 -30.30 -29.61
C ASP A 259 -44.60 -31.72 -29.50
N ASP A 260 -44.57 -32.32 -28.30
CA ASP A 260 -45.24 -33.60 -28.01
C ASP A 260 -46.77 -33.50 -28.17
N SER A 261 -47.38 -32.37 -27.80
CA SER A 261 -48.83 -32.16 -27.98
C SER A 261 -49.22 -32.04 -29.46
N ARG A 262 -48.37 -31.41 -30.30
CA ARG A 262 -48.59 -31.30 -31.75
C ARG A 262 -48.52 -32.68 -32.40
N LEU A 263 -47.60 -33.54 -31.96
CA LEU A 263 -47.52 -34.93 -32.42
C LEU A 263 -48.75 -35.75 -32.04
N ASN A 264 -49.28 -35.55 -30.82
CA ASN A 264 -50.46 -36.30 -30.35
C ASN A 264 -51.78 -35.80 -30.95
N ILE A 265 -51.90 -34.49 -31.23
CA ILE A 265 -53.07 -33.91 -31.92
C ILE A 265 -53.14 -34.45 -33.36
N VAL A 266 -52.01 -34.61 -34.05
CA VAL A 266 -51.97 -35.24 -35.39
C VAL A 266 -52.35 -36.73 -35.34
N ALA A 267 -52.09 -37.43 -34.22
CA ALA A 267 -52.54 -38.80 -34.04
C ALA A 267 -54.06 -38.94 -33.79
N VAL A 268 -54.69 -37.92 -33.18
CA VAL A 268 -56.14 -37.91 -32.86
C VAL A 268 -56.99 -37.26 -33.97
N LEU A 269 -56.37 -36.54 -34.92
CA LEU A 269 -57.04 -35.88 -36.06
C LEU A 269 -57.62 -36.83 -37.13
N GLY A 270 -57.67 -38.14 -36.86
CA GLY A 270 -58.39 -39.11 -37.69
C GLY A 270 -59.89 -39.23 -37.42
N ALA A 271 -60.45 -38.58 -36.38
CA ALA A 271 -61.86 -38.80 -36.01
C ALA A 271 -62.59 -37.57 -35.40
N GLY A 272 -63.29 -36.80 -36.25
CA GLY A 272 -64.54 -36.12 -35.87
C GLY A 272 -64.52 -34.61 -35.51
N PRO A 273 -65.72 -34.00 -35.31
CA PRO A 273 -65.95 -32.55 -35.43
C PRO A 273 -65.54 -31.68 -34.22
N ALA A 274 -64.91 -32.25 -33.18
CA ALA A 274 -64.54 -31.55 -31.96
C ALA A 274 -63.24 -30.69 -32.07
N ALA A 275 -62.63 -30.63 -33.25
CA ALA A 275 -61.31 -30.06 -33.49
C ALA A 275 -61.23 -28.52 -33.32
N THR A 276 -62.33 -27.79 -33.49
CA THR A 276 -62.27 -26.32 -33.61
C THR A 276 -62.02 -25.56 -32.31
N SER A 277 -62.50 -26.02 -31.16
CA SER A 277 -62.25 -25.34 -29.87
C SER A 277 -60.85 -25.64 -29.33
N ALA A 278 -60.38 -26.88 -29.49
CA ALA A 278 -59.05 -27.31 -29.05
C ALA A 278 -57.93 -26.58 -29.83
N GLU A 279 -58.09 -26.39 -31.14
CA GLU A 279 -57.16 -25.62 -31.96
C GLU A 279 -57.12 -24.13 -31.58
N ALA A 280 -58.27 -23.53 -31.28
CA ALA A 280 -58.35 -22.14 -30.84
C ALA A 280 -57.60 -21.93 -29.51
N ASP A 281 -57.77 -22.85 -28.57
CA ASP A 281 -57.08 -22.83 -27.28
C ASP A 281 -55.57 -23.04 -27.41
N GLN A 282 -55.13 -23.93 -28.31
CA GLN A 282 -53.71 -24.15 -28.59
C GLN A 282 -53.06 -22.90 -29.19
N ARG A 283 -53.71 -22.23 -30.15
CA ARG A 283 -53.19 -20.97 -30.72
C ARG A 283 -53.06 -19.87 -29.67
N ILE A 284 -53.97 -19.82 -28.70
CA ILE A 284 -53.88 -18.86 -27.58
C ILE A 284 -52.68 -19.18 -26.68
N PHE A 285 -52.45 -20.46 -26.39
CA PHE A 285 -51.29 -20.92 -25.62
C PHE A 285 -49.97 -20.60 -26.32
N GLU A 286 -49.85 -20.90 -27.61
CA GLU A 286 -48.66 -20.62 -28.43
C GLU A 286 -48.32 -19.12 -28.47
N ARG A 287 -49.33 -18.26 -28.65
CA ARG A 287 -49.14 -16.81 -28.62
C ARG A 287 -48.69 -16.32 -27.24
N ALA A 288 -49.26 -16.85 -26.18
CA ALA A 288 -48.88 -16.49 -24.81
C ALA A 288 -47.44 -16.95 -24.49
N LEU A 289 -47.03 -18.12 -24.97
CA LEU A 289 -45.66 -18.63 -24.83
C LEU A 289 -44.64 -17.74 -25.58
N ALA A 290 -44.96 -17.34 -26.81
CA ALA A 290 -44.11 -16.44 -27.60
C ALA A 290 -43.93 -15.05 -26.94
N VAL A 291 -45.01 -14.52 -26.33
CA VAL A 291 -44.96 -13.26 -25.57
C VAL A 291 -44.08 -13.41 -24.32
N ALA A 292 -44.20 -14.52 -23.59
CA ALA A 292 -43.36 -14.79 -22.42
C ALA A 292 -41.86 -14.91 -22.78
N TRP A 293 -41.55 -15.55 -23.91
CA TRP A 293 -40.19 -15.64 -24.43
C TRP A 293 -39.58 -14.27 -24.77
N ARG A 294 -40.33 -13.45 -25.51
CA ARG A 294 -39.88 -12.10 -25.85
C ARG A 294 -39.64 -11.26 -24.61
N MET A 295 -40.52 -11.36 -23.62
CA MET A 295 -40.38 -10.65 -22.35
C MET A 295 -39.14 -11.13 -21.56
N ALA A 296 -38.84 -12.43 -21.59
CA ALA A 296 -37.65 -12.98 -20.96
C ALA A 296 -36.35 -12.48 -21.62
N ASP A 297 -36.31 -12.40 -22.96
CA ASP A 297 -35.16 -11.88 -23.69
C ASP A 297 -34.99 -10.36 -23.51
N ASP A 298 -36.08 -9.58 -23.53
CA ASP A 298 -36.04 -8.15 -23.23
C ASP A 298 -35.51 -7.88 -21.81
N LEU A 299 -35.92 -8.68 -20.82
CA LEU A 299 -35.40 -8.58 -19.44
C LEU A 299 -33.94 -9.02 -19.33
N ALA A 300 -33.50 -9.95 -20.16
CA ALA A 300 -32.10 -10.39 -20.22
C ALA A 300 -31.18 -9.38 -20.94
N ALA A 301 -31.72 -8.55 -21.82
CA ALA A 301 -30.98 -7.54 -22.57
C ALA A 301 -30.80 -6.20 -21.81
N ARG A 302 -31.55 -5.96 -20.73
CA ARG A 302 -31.51 -4.67 -20.01
C ARG A 302 -30.18 -4.39 -19.28
N PRO A 303 -29.71 -3.13 -19.23
CA PRO A 303 -28.52 -2.74 -18.48
C PRO A 303 -28.72 -2.83 -16.95
N LEU A 304 -27.64 -3.05 -16.20
CA LEU A 304 -27.66 -3.34 -14.75
C LEU A 304 -28.33 -2.24 -13.91
N SER A 305 -28.13 -0.97 -14.26
CA SER A 305 -28.74 0.18 -13.56
C SER A 305 -30.27 0.13 -13.59
N GLN A 306 -30.85 -0.37 -14.68
CA GLN A 306 -32.30 -0.55 -14.82
C GLN A 306 -32.79 -1.83 -14.13
N ARG A 307 -31.92 -2.81 -13.87
CA ARG A 307 -32.26 -4.05 -13.15
C ARG A 307 -32.36 -3.87 -11.63
N LEU A 308 -31.83 -2.77 -11.11
CA LEU A 308 -31.89 -2.42 -9.68
C LEU A 308 -33.18 -1.65 -9.33
N GLY A 309 -33.93 -1.20 -10.33
CA GLY A 309 -35.19 -0.49 -10.14
C GLY A 309 -36.35 -1.42 -9.77
N THR A 310 -37.33 -0.90 -9.04
CA THR A 310 -38.60 -1.57 -8.69
C THR A 310 -39.36 -2.04 -9.93
N ASP A 311 -39.23 -1.31 -11.03
CA ASP A 311 -39.84 -1.62 -12.33
C ASP A 311 -39.38 -2.96 -12.91
N TYR A 312 -38.11 -3.33 -12.70
CA TYR A 312 -37.58 -4.62 -13.13
C TYR A 312 -38.15 -5.78 -12.32
N LEU A 313 -38.35 -5.58 -11.02
CA LEU A 313 -38.98 -6.58 -10.13
C LEU A 313 -40.42 -6.84 -10.56
N GLN A 314 -41.21 -5.79 -10.80
CA GLN A 314 -42.57 -5.93 -11.27
C GLN A 314 -42.66 -6.68 -12.62
N GLN A 315 -41.68 -6.49 -13.50
CA GLN A 315 -41.66 -7.19 -14.79
C GLN A 315 -41.23 -8.66 -14.65
N ILE A 316 -40.32 -8.98 -13.73
CA ILE A 316 -40.01 -10.37 -13.37
C ILE A 316 -41.25 -11.05 -12.75
N ASP A 317 -41.95 -10.40 -11.84
CA ASP A 317 -43.16 -10.96 -11.22
C ASP A 317 -44.28 -11.17 -12.25
N LYS A 318 -44.44 -10.26 -13.21
CA LYS A 318 -45.35 -10.44 -14.35
C LYS A 318 -44.97 -11.64 -15.21
N LEU A 319 -43.69 -11.82 -15.52
CA LEU A 319 -43.20 -12.97 -16.27
C LEU A 319 -43.43 -14.27 -15.49
N GLN A 320 -43.16 -14.28 -14.19
CA GLN A 320 -43.42 -15.43 -13.32
C GLN A 320 -44.90 -15.81 -13.30
N ASN A 321 -45.80 -14.84 -13.11
CA ASN A 321 -47.25 -15.08 -13.16
C ASN A 321 -47.72 -15.63 -14.52
N LEU A 322 -47.10 -15.21 -15.63
CA LEU A 322 -47.41 -15.75 -16.96
C LEU A 322 -46.93 -17.21 -17.09
N VAL A 323 -45.71 -17.52 -16.66
CA VAL A 323 -45.15 -18.87 -16.68
C VAL A 323 -45.97 -19.82 -15.79
N ASP A 324 -46.37 -19.40 -14.59
CA ASP A 324 -47.16 -20.22 -13.67
C ASP A 324 -48.55 -20.54 -14.25
N LYS A 325 -49.21 -19.55 -14.88
CA LYS A 325 -50.50 -19.76 -15.56
C LYS A 325 -50.38 -20.70 -16.76
N LEU A 326 -49.30 -20.61 -17.53
CA LEU A 326 -49.04 -21.53 -18.64
C LEU A 326 -48.77 -22.95 -18.14
N GLY A 327 -48.00 -23.10 -17.06
CA GLY A 327 -47.71 -24.40 -16.44
C GLY A 327 -48.94 -25.10 -15.87
N ILE A 328 -49.84 -24.37 -15.19
CA ILE A 328 -51.10 -24.94 -14.69
C ILE A 328 -51.97 -25.44 -15.85
N ARG A 329 -52.05 -24.66 -16.93
CA ARG A 329 -52.89 -24.98 -18.09
C ARG A 329 -52.38 -26.19 -18.88
N ASP A 330 -51.06 -26.33 -19.02
CA ASP A 330 -50.44 -27.50 -19.65
C ASP A 330 -50.68 -28.79 -18.81
N ALA A 331 -50.51 -28.71 -17.49
CA ALA A 331 -50.77 -29.83 -16.60
C ALA A 331 -52.25 -30.27 -16.62
N GLU A 332 -53.18 -29.32 -16.71
CA GLU A 332 -54.61 -29.62 -16.82
C GLU A 332 -54.96 -30.28 -18.16
N ALA A 333 -54.37 -29.80 -19.27
CA ALA A 333 -54.55 -30.42 -20.58
C ALA A 333 -54.04 -31.87 -20.59
N GLN A 334 -52.84 -32.13 -20.08
CA GLN A 334 -52.30 -33.48 -19.97
C GLN A 334 -53.14 -34.40 -19.07
N ARG A 335 -53.74 -33.86 -18.01
CA ARG A 335 -54.63 -34.61 -17.12
C ARG A 335 -55.90 -35.03 -17.85
N ARG A 336 -56.55 -34.12 -18.58
CA ARG A 336 -57.76 -34.42 -19.36
C ARG A 336 -57.47 -35.45 -20.46
N THR A 337 -56.33 -35.35 -21.15
CA THR A 337 -55.91 -36.35 -22.13
C THR A 337 -55.74 -37.73 -21.50
N ARG A 338 -55.14 -37.81 -20.29
CA ARG A 338 -55.01 -39.07 -19.55
C ARG A 338 -56.36 -39.63 -19.09
N GLU A 339 -57.27 -38.79 -18.62
CA GLU A 339 -58.61 -39.19 -18.22
C GLU A 339 -59.43 -39.70 -19.41
N LEU A 340 -59.29 -39.07 -20.59
CA LEU A 340 -59.92 -39.52 -21.84
C LEU A 340 -59.34 -40.85 -22.35
N LEU A 341 -58.02 -41.01 -22.36
CA LEU A 341 -57.38 -42.28 -22.74
C LEU A 341 -57.75 -43.42 -21.77
N ALA A 342 -57.85 -43.14 -20.48
CA ALA A 342 -58.32 -44.10 -19.50
C ALA A 342 -59.80 -44.50 -19.72
N ALA A 343 -60.65 -43.54 -20.09
CA ALA A 343 -62.05 -43.80 -20.43
C ALA A 343 -62.19 -44.64 -21.72
N GLU A 344 -61.35 -44.40 -22.73
CA GLU A 344 -61.35 -45.13 -24.01
C GLU A 344 -60.86 -46.58 -23.87
N ILE A 345 -59.91 -46.84 -22.96
CA ILE A 345 -59.48 -48.20 -22.61
C ILE A 345 -60.61 -48.96 -21.91
N TYR A 346 -61.43 -48.26 -21.11
CA TYR A 346 -62.56 -48.86 -20.39
C TYR A 346 -63.74 -49.21 -21.31
N THR A 347 -63.97 -48.45 -22.39
CA THR A 347 -65.01 -48.74 -23.40
C THR A 347 -64.64 -49.82 -24.40
N ARG A 348 -63.36 -50.17 -24.58
CA ARG A 348 -62.92 -51.31 -25.40
C ARG A 348 -62.88 -52.65 -24.66
N ALA A 349 -63.07 -52.65 -23.34
CA ALA A 349 -63.03 -53.84 -22.49
C ALA A 349 -64.42 -54.37 -22.07
N ASN A 350 -65.51 -53.76 -22.57
CA ASN A 350 -66.90 -54.22 -22.47
C ASN A 350 -67.49 -54.39 -23.87
#